data_AF-I4A949-F1
#
_entry.id   AF-I4A949-F1
#
_cell.length_a   1.000
_cell.length_b   1.000
_cell.length_c   1.000
_cell.angle_alpha   90.00
_cell.angle_beta   90.00
_cell.angle_gamma   90.00
#
_symmetry.space_group_name_H-M   'P 1'
#
loop_
_entity.id
_entity.type
_entity.pdbx_description
1 polymer ?
#
loop_
_entity_poly.entity_id
_entity_poly.type
_entity_poly.pdbx_seq_one_letter_code
_entity_poly.pdbx_strand_id
1 'polypeptide(L)'
;MVLKELPVVPSAEPGSLAESPNSAIQRIVRPVIIDQTLVNPIVLLYCPDGALFLKGDEIVVSYKHCKGCGICAKESEGIEMVPEYTGPRGIF
;
A
#
# COMPACT_ATOMS: atom_id res chain seq x y z
N MET A 1 36.35 11.59 6.31
CA MET A 1 34.99 11.16 5.96
C MET A 1 34.22 10.95 7.25
N VAL A 2 33.33 11.88 7.60
CA VAL A 2 32.52 11.91 8.84
C VAL A 2 31.70 10.63 9.05
N LEU A 3 31.40 9.89 7.97
CA LEU A 3 30.70 8.59 7.99
C LEU A 3 31.34 7.51 8.88
N LYS A 4 32.66 7.56 9.16
CA LYS A 4 33.34 6.55 9.99
C LYS A 4 33.16 6.75 11.51
N GLU A 5 32.70 7.93 11.93
CA GLU A 5 32.56 8.31 13.34
C GLU A 5 31.10 8.32 13.82
N LEU A 6 30.15 7.98 12.94
CA LEU A 6 28.74 7.87 13.31
C LEU A 6 28.53 6.66 14.25
N PRO A 7 27.68 6.80 15.28
CA PRO A 7 27.32 5.67 16.12
C PRO A 7 26.62 4.60 15.29
N VAL A 8 26.83 3.33 15.68
CA VAL A 8 26.05 2.23 15.12
C VAL A 8 24.59 2.43 15.54
N VAL A 9 23.74 2.71 14.56
CA VAL A 9 22.30 2.84 14.72
C VAL A 9 21.62 1.72 13.92
N PRO A 10 20.35 1.39 14.21
CA PRO A 10 19.59 0.49 13.35
C PRO A 10 19.62 1.02 11.92
N SER A 11 20.34 0.32 11.07
CA SER A 11 20.48 0.59 9.64
C SER A 11 20.20 -0.69 8.87
N ALA A 12 19.79 -0.52 7.62
CA ALA A 12 19.51 -1.62 6.72
C ALA A 12 19.96 -1.22 5.32
N GLU A 13 20.13 -2.21 4.44
CA GLU A 13 20.42 -1.95 3.04
C GLU A 13 19.29 -1.12 2.40
N PRO A 14 19.61 -0.14 1.55
CA PRO A 14 18.60 0.58 0.78
C PRO A 14 17.67 -0.41 0.07
N GLY A 15 16.35 -0.17 0.15
CA GLY A 15 15.35 -1.05 -0.45
C GLY A 15 14.84 -2.19 0.45
N SER A 16 15.41 -2.41 1.64
CA SER A 16 14.97 -3.48 2.56
C SER A 16 13.46 -3.47 2.85
N LEU A 17 12.84 -2.28 2.94
CA LEU A 17 11.40 -2.14 3.18
C LEU A 17 10.54 -2.50 1.96
N ALA A 18 11.08 -2.41 0.75
CA ALA A 18 10.40 -2.83 -0.47
C ALA A 18 10.53 -4.35 -0.69
N GLU A 19 11.64 -4.95 -0.29
CA GLU A 19 11.89 -6.39 -0.41
C GLU A 19 11.20 -7.21 0.69
N SER A 20 11.14 -6.68 1.90
CA SER A 20 10.47 -7.29 3.06
C SER A 20 9.29 -6.43 3.56
N PRO A 21 8.25 -6.25 2.73
CA PRO A 21 7.18 -5.31 3.05
C PRO A 21 6.27 -5.89 4.14
N ASN A 22 5.97 -5.07 5.14
CA ASN A 22 5.10 -5.41 6.25
C ASN A 22 3.80 -4.59 6.26
N SER A 23 3.38 -3.99 5.13
CA SER A 23 2.21 -3.09 5.12
C SER A 23 0.90 -3.77 5.54
N ALA A 24 0.83 -5.10 5.54
CA ALA A 24 -0.30 -5.84 6.10
C ALA A 24 -0.58 -5.51 7.57
N ILE A 25 0.45 -5.28 8.40
CA ILE A 25 0.26 -4.93 9.82
C ILE A 25 -0.30 -3.51 10.02
N GLN A 26 -0.35 -2.70 8.96
CA GLN A 26 -0.81 -1.32 9.01
C GLN A 26 -2.26 -1.17 8.54
N ARG A 27 -2.84 -2.21 7.92
CA ARG A 27 -4.20 -2.17 7.36
C ARG A 27 -5.24 -2.60 8.37
N ILE A 28 -6.22 -1.73 8.58
CA ILE A 28 -7.52 -2.08 9.19
C ILE A 28 -8.57 -2.31 8.09
N VAL A 29 -8.44 -1.55 7.00
CA VAL A 29 -9.24 -1.64 5.77
C VAL A 29 -8.29 -1.70 4.56
N ARG A 30 -8.77 -2.24 3.44
CA ARG A 30 -8.05 -2.33 2.17
C ARG A 30 -8.91 -1.89 0.99
N PRO A 31 -8.31 -1.27 -0.04
CA PRO A 31 -9.01 -0.95 -1.27
C PRO A 31 -9.27 -2.22 -2.09
N VAL A 32 -10.45 -2.33 -2.67
CA VAL A 32 -10.86 -3.35 -3.64
C VAL A 32 -11.40 -2.62 -4.86
N ILE A 33 -10.84 -2.94 -6.04
CA ILE A 33 -11.36 -2.41 -7.30
C ILE A 33 -12.62 -3.20 -7.65
N ILE A 34 -13.76 -2.53 -7.64
CA ILE A 34 -15.07 -3.10 -7.96
C ILE A 34 -15.42 -2.93 -9.45
N ASP A 35 -14.89 -1.89 -10.08
CA ASP A 35 -15.09 -1.58 -11.49
C ASP A 35 -13.86 -0.86 -12.05
N GLN A 36 -13.11 -1.52 -12.93
CA GLN A 36 -11.91 -0.97 -13.57
C GLN A 36 -12.23 0.27 -14.42
N THR A 37 -13.43 0.35 -15.02
CA THR A 37 -13.80 1.46 -15.92
C THR A 37 -14.03 2.78 -15.19
N LEU A 38 -14.27 2.71 -13.88
CA LEU A 38 -14.48 3.85 -12.99
C LEU A 38 -13.24 4.20 -12.17
N VAL A 39 -12.08 3.57 -12.45
CA VAL A 39 -10.81 3.92 -11.81
C VAL A 39 -10.14 5.05 -12.60
N ASN A 40 -9.96 6.20 -11.95
CA ASN A 40 -9.18 7.30 -12.52
C ASN A 40 -7.69 6.97 -12.41
N PRO A 41 -6.92 6.90 -13.52
CA PRO A 41 -5.50 6.57 -13.49
C PRO A 41 -4.62 7.51 -12.65
N ILE A 42 -5.12 8.70 -12.27
CA ILE A 42 -4.42 9.62 -11.37
C ILE A 42 -4.07 8.99 -10.01
N VAL A 43 -4.78 7.93 -9.61
CA VAL A 43 -4.48 7.17 -8.37
C VAL A 43 -3.07 6.57 -8.35
N LEU A 44 -2.46 6.34 -9.52
CA LEU A 44 -1.06 5.90 -9.62
C LEU A 44 -0.09 6.96 -9.08
N LEU A 45 -0.44 8.24 -9.20
CA LEU A 45 0.36 9.37 -8.71
C LEU A 45 -0.01 9.75 -7.27
N TYR A 46 -1.27 9.57 -6.88
CA TYR A 46 -1.77 9.98 -5.57
C TYR A 46 -1.53 8.92 -4.48
N CYS A 47 -1.18 7.69 -4.85
CA CYS A 47 -0.79 6.68 -3.87
C CYS A 47 0.56 7.05 -3.21
N PRO A 48 0.59 7.37 -1.91
CA PRO A 48 1.82 7.82 -1.25
C PRO A 48 2.88 6.71 -1.14
N ASP A 49 2.45 5.45 -1.21
CA ASP A 49 3.30 4.27 -1.06
C ASP A 49 3.59 3.55 -2.39
N GLY A 50 3.14 4.10 -3.52
CA GLY A 50 3.33 3.45 -4.83
C GLY A 50 2.71 2.06 -4.90
N ALA A 51 1.64 1.80 -4.16
CA ALA A 51 1.01 0.49 -4.05
C ALA A 51 0.08 0.17 -5.23
N LEU A 52 -0.14 1.09 -6.16
CA LEU A 52 -0.95 0.88 -7.36
C LEU A 52 -0.03 0.87 -8.59
N PHE A 53 -0.25 -0.07 -9.50
CA PHE A 53 0.54 -0.20 -10.73
C PHE A 53 -0.31 -0.71 -11.89
N LEU A 54 0.15 -0.46 -13.11
CA LEU A 54 -0.48 -0.96 -14.33
C LEU A 54 -0.06 -2.41 -14.58
N LYS A 55 -1.04 -3.25 -14.89
CA LYS A 55 -0.85 -4.61 -15.38
C LYS A 55 -1.56 -4.74 -16.73
N GLY A 56 -0.85 -4.38 -17.80
CA GLY A 56 -1.49 -4.12 -19.09
C GLY A 56 -2.29 -2.82 -19.00
N ASP A 57 -3.58 -2.89 -19.32
CA ASP A 57 -4.49 -1.74 -19.30
C ASP A 57 -5.26 -1.61 -17.98
N GLU A 58 -5.09 -2.54 -17.05
CA GLU A 58 -5.77 -2.54 -15.74
C GLU A 58 -4.89 -1.98 -14.64
N ILE A 59 -5.51 -1.28 -13.68
CA ILE A 59 -4.85 -0.84 -12.46
C ILE A 59 -5.00 -1.94 -11.41
N VAL A 60 -3.90 -2.26 -10.71
CA VAL A 60 -3.88 -3.32 -9.70
C VAL A 60 -3.27 -2.81 -8.40
N VAL A 61 -3.83 -3.25 -7.28
CA VAL A 61 -3.31 -2.95 -5.93
C VAL A 61 -2.28 -4.01 -5.52
N SER A 62 -1.08 -3.57 -5.17
CA SER A 62 -0.09 -4.36 -4.44
C SER A 62 -0.40 -4.31 -2.93
N TYR A 63 -1.05 -5.36 -2.42
CA TYR A 63 -1.26 -5.50 -0.96
C TYR A 63 0.02 -5.73 -0.17
N LYS A 64 1.15 -5.96 -0.85
CA LYS A 64 2.46 -5.97 -0.18
C LYS A 64 2.80 -4.57 0.34
N HIS A 65 2.58 -3.53 -0.46
CA HIS A 65 2.94 -2.16 -0.11
C HIS A 65 1.76 -1.32 0.39
N CYS A 66 0.52 -1.68 0.05
CA CYS A 66 -0.67 -0.93 0.42
C CYS A 66 -0.84 -0.83 1.94
N LYS A 67 -0.95 0.41 2.45
CA LYS A 67 -1.19 0.70 3.87
C LYS A 67 -2.66 0.93 4.22
N GLY A 68 -3.57 0.85 3.25
CA GLY A 68 -5.01 1.00 3.50
C GLY A 68 -5.46 2.43 3.81
N CYS A 69 -4.72 3.46 3.36
CA CYS A 69 -5.02 4.86 3.66
C CYS A 69 -6.31 5.40 3.00
N GLY A 70 -6.82 4.75 1.95
CA GLY A 70 -8.09 5.10 1.30
C GLY A 70 -8.04 6.28 0.31
N ILE A 71 -6.87 6.88 0.06
CA ILE A 71 -6.74 7.99 -0.91
C ILE A 71 -7.23 7.57 -2.30
N CYS A 72 -6.88 6.37 -2.77
CA CYS A 72 -7.33 5.87 -4.06
C CYS A 72 -8.86 5.73 -4.18
N ALA A 73 -9.53 5.30 -3.11
CA ALA A 73 -11.00 5.21 -3.05
C ALA A 73 -11.69 6.59 -3.00
N LYS A 74 -11.02 7.61 -2.45
CA LYS A 74 -11.52 8.99 -2.49
C LYS A 74 -11.49 9.58 -3.91
N GLU A 75 -10.51 9.16 -4.70
CA GLU A 75 -10.18 9.77 -5.99
C GLU A 75 -10.77 8.98 -7.18
N SER A 76 -11.43 7.86 -6.91
CA SER A 76 -12.02 6.98 -7.93
C SER A 76 -13.21 6.22 -7.37
N GLU A 77 -14.35 6.29 -8.08
CA GLU A 77 -15.59 5.60 -7.70
C GLU A 77 -15.49 4.08 -7.89
N GLY A 78 -14.59 3.61 -8.76
CA GLY A 78 -14.36 2.18 -8.98
C GLY A 78 -13.62 1.43 -7.86
N ILE A 79 -13.32 2.09 -6.73
CA ILE A 79 -12.55 1.51 -5.62
C ILE A 79 -13.32 1.66 -4.30
N GLU A 80 -13.58 0.53 -3.64
CA GLU A 80 -14.21 0.50 -2.32
C GLU A 80 -13.24 0.07 -1.23
N MET A 81 -13.37 0.66 -0.04
CA MET A 81 -12.60 0.26 1.13
C MET A 81 -13.37 -0.81 1.92
N VAL A 82 -12.79 -2.01 2.04
CA VAL A 82 -13.36 -3.13 2.80
C VAL A 82 -12.50 -3.47 4.01
N PRO A 83 -13.06 -4.05 5.10
CA PRO A 83 -12.26 -4.54 6.23
C PRO A 83 -11.17 -5.52 5.79
N GLU A 84 -9.95 -5.37 6.32
CA GLU A 84 -8.84 -6.32 6.08
C GLU A 84 -9.16 -7.69 6.71
N TYR A 85 -9.62 -7.67 7.96
CA TYR A 85 -10.02 -8.85 8.71
C TYR A 85 -11.54 -8.97 8.77
N THR A 86 -12.06 -10.09 8.29
CA THR A 86 -13.50 -10.43 8.26
C THR A 86 -13.87 -11.55 9.25
N GLY A 87 -12.93 -12.00 10.08
CA GLY A 87 -13.14 -13.05 11.06
C GLY A 87 -13.84 -12.57 12.35
N PRO A 88 -14.09 -13.49 13.30
CA PRO A 88 -14.71 -13.15 14.58
C PRO A 88 -13.82 -12.20 15.40
N ARG A 89 -14.40 -11.07 15.83
CA ARG A 89 -13.70 -10.10 16.69
C ARG A 89 -13.29 -10.76 18.01
N GLY A 90 -12.00 -10.67 18.37
CA GLY A 90 -11.51 -11.04 19.71
C GLY A 90 -10.88 -12.43 19.85
N ILE A 91 -10.67 -13.15 18.75
CA ILE A 91 -9.82 -14.35 18.75
C ILE A 91 -8.49 -13.96 18.09
N PHE A 92 -7.48 -13.74 18.93
CA PHE A 92 -6.08 -13.67 18.50
C PHE A 92 -5.56 -15.08 18.22
#